data_AF-A0A9E5N6T2-F1
#
_entry.id   AF-A0A9E5N6T2-F1
#
_cell.length_a   1.000
_cell.length_b   1.000
_cell.length_c   1.000
_cell.angle_alpha   90.00
_cell.angle_beta   90.00
_cell.angle_gamma   90.00
#
_symmetry.space_group_name_H-M   'P 1'
#
loop_
_entity.id
_entity.type
_entity.pdbx_description
1 polymer ?
#
loop_
_entity_poly.entity_id
_entity_poly.type
_entity_poly.pdbx_seq_one_letter_code
_entity_poly.pdbx_strand_id
1 'polypeptide(L)' 'MKIVFLTFGNERTPSSRYRVFQYLNGIQTAGWETTVITPRKGESSWRTSLRALSAVRKADILFLQKRLFPGVCIRLLSA' A
#
# COMPACT_ATOMS: atom_id res chain seq x y z
N MET A 1 -6.79 9.06 -11.83
CA MET A 1 -6.20 7.71 -11.68
C MET A 1 -5.88 7.48 -10.22
N LYS A 2 -6.23 6.31 -9.68
CA LYS A 2 -6.14 5.98 -8.26
C LYS A 2 -5.10 4.91 -8.01
N ILE A 3 -4.14 5.23 -7.14
CA ILE A 3 -3.05 4.36 -6.76
C ILE A 3 -3.17 3.96 -5.29
N VAL A 4 -3.10 2.66 -5.03
CA VAL A 4 -3.00 2.12 -3.68
C VAL A 4 -1.58 1.64 -3.42
N PHE A 5 -0.96 2.19 -2.38
CA PHE A 5 0.34 1.78 -1.88
C PHE A 5 0.17 0.88 -0.66
N LEU A 6 0.65 -0.34 -0.79
CA LEU A 6 0.71 -1.32 0.31
C LEU A 6 2.17 -1.43 0.78
N THR A 7 2.46 -0.76 1.90
CA THR A 7 3.82 -0.57 2.43
C THR A 7 3.86 -0.77 3.96
N PHE A 8 5.05 -0.79 4.54
CA PHE A 8 5.25 -0.79 5.99
C PHE A 8 6.03 0.46 6.38
N GLY A 9 6.14 0.73 7.67
CA GLY A 9 7.04 1.74 8.20
C GLY A 9 6.38 3.07 8.48
N ASN A 10 7.11 3.89 9.24
CA ASN A 10 6.73 5.24 9.58
C ASN A 10 7.31 6.18 8.50
N GLU A 11 6.53 7.15 8.03
CA GLU A 11 6.97 8.25 7.16
C GLU A 11 8.31 8.85 7.56
N ARG A 12 8.59 8.85 8.88
CA ARG A 12 9.80 9.42 9.47
C ARG A 12 11.05 8.52 9.42
N THR A 13 10.94 7.29 8.91
CA THR A 13 12.09 6.36 8.91
C THR A 13 12.89 6.52 7.62
N PRO A 14 14.18 6.92 7.67
CA PRO A 14 15.00 7.13 6.48
C PRO A 14 15.54 5.81 5.91
N SER A 15 14.64 4.97 5.41
CA SER A 15 14.99 3.72 4.73
C SER A 15 14.58 3.77 3.27
N SER A 16 15.40 3.19 2.39
CA SER A 16 15.04 2.93 0.99
C SER A 16 13.73 2.17 0.85
N ARG A 17 13.36 1.39 1.88
CA ARG A 17 12.09 0.66 1.99
C ARG A 17 10.86 1.55 2.12
N TYR A 18 11.01 2.85 2.44
CA TYR A 18 9.91 3.77 2.71
C TYR A 18 9.90 5.00 1.78
N ARG A 19 10.67 4.95 0.68
CA ARG A 19 10.67 6.02 -0.34
C ARG A 19 9.30 6.27 -0.95
N VAL A 20 8.35 5.34 -0.79
CA VAL A 20 6.96 5.53 -1.20
C VAL A 20 6.40 6.87 -0.74
N PHE A 21 6.68 7.27 0.51
CA PHE A 21 6.23 8.54 1.07
C PHE A 21 6.88 9.76 0.43
N GLN A 22 8.10 9.61 -0.10
CA GLN A 22 8.80 10.67 -0.84
C GLN A 22 8.19 10.88 -2.23
N TYR A 23 7.65 9.82 -2.84
CA TYR A 23 7.02 9.89 -4.16
C TYR A 23 5.57 10.39 -4.10
N LEU A 24 4.88 10.26 -2.95
CA LEU A 24 3.47 10.65 -2.83
C LEU A 24 3.21 12.08 -3.28
N ASN A 25 4.05 13.03 -2.86
CA ASN A 25 3.86 14.44 -3.21
C ASN A 25 3.94 14.67 -4.73
N GLY A 26 4.91 14.05 -5.41
CA GLY A 26 5.02 14.13 -6.87
C GLY A 26 3.82 13.52 -7.59
N ILE A 27 3.32 12.39 -7.07
CA ILE A 27 2.17 11.69 -7.64
C ILE A 27 0.86 12.48 -7.44
N GLN A 28 0.67 13.07 -6.26
CA GLN A 28 -0.47 13.92 -5.96
C GLN A 28 -0.44 15.21 -6.78
N THR A 29 0.75 15.81 -6.95
CA THR A 29 0.96 16.99 -7.80
C THR A 29 0.63 16.69 -9.27
N ALA A 30 0.85 15.45 -9.73
CA ALA A 30 0.45 14.98 -11.06
C ALA A 30 -1.08 14.72 -11.19
N GLY A 31 -1.87 15.01 -10.15
CA GLY A 31 -3.32 14.86 -10.15
C GLY A 31 -3.82 13.43 -9.90
N TRP A 32 -2.97 12.54 -9.38
CA TRP A 32 -3.36 11.17 -9.09
C TRP A 32 -3.82 11.03 -7.64
N GLU A 33 -4.91 10.29 -7.43
CA GLU A 33 -5.39 9.97 -6.09
C GLU A 33 -4.51 8.87 -5.49
N THR A 34 -3.94 9.12 -4.30
CA THR A 34 -3.09 8.13 -3.62
C THR A 34 -3.70 7.69 -2.31
N THR A 35 -3.76 6.39 -2.07
CA THR A 35 -4.12 5.80 -0.77
C THR A 35 -2.95 4.97 -0.26
N VAL A 36 -2.48 5.23 0.96
CA VAL A 36 -1.41 4.44 1.58
C VAL A 36 -1.98 3.59 2.70
N ILE A 37 -1.68 2.29 2.67
CA ILE A 37 -2.08 1.34 3.69
C ILE A 37 -0.82 0.76 4.32
N THR A 38 -0.61 1.13 5.57
CA THR A 38 0.44 0.58 6.44
C THR A 38 -0.18 -0.22 7.58
N PRO A 39 0.41 -1.36 7.96
CA PRO A 39 0.01 -2.07 9.17
C PRO A 39 0.26 -1.24 10.41
N ARG A 40 -0.72 -1.20 11.32
CA ARG A 40 -0.55 -0.55 12.61
C ARG A 40 0.23 -1.47 13.56
N LYS A 41 0.93 -0.88 14.54
CA LYS A 41 1.63 -1.66 15.58
C LYS A 41 0.62 -2.56 16.31
N GLY A 42 0.88 -3.87 16.32
CA GLY A 42 -0.01 -4.88 16.92
C GLY A 42 -1.21 -5.30 16.06
N GLU A 43 -1.36 -4.78 14.83
CA GLU A 43 -2.41 -5.22 13.90
C GLU A 43 -2.02 -6.54 13.25
N SER A 44 -2.97 -7.48 13.15
CA SER A 44 -2.73 -8.74 12.47
C SER A 44 -2.60 -8.55 10.96
N SER A 45 -1.71 -9.31 10.33
CA SER A 45 -1.50 -9.29 8.89
C SER A 45 -2.79 -9.53 8.09
N TRP A 46 -3.72 -10.33 8.63
CA TRP A 46 -5.03 -10.59 8.03
C TRP A 46 -5.93 -9.34 8.00
N ARG A 47 -5.99 -8.57 9.09
CA ARG A 47 -6.81 -7.34 9.15
C ARG A 47 -6.30 -6.27 8.20
N THR A 48 -4.98 -6.09 8.11
CA THR A 48 -4.40 -5.19 7.11
C THR A 48 -4.69 -5.68 5.69
N SER A 49 -4.65 -7.00 5.47
CA SER A 49 -4.96 -7.59 4.16
C SER A 49 -6.41 -7.36 3.72
N LEU A 50 -7.38 -7.49 4.62
CA LEU A 50 -8.78 -7.20 4.32
C LEU A 50 -9.02 -5.71 3.99
N ARG A 51 -8.38 -4.80 4.74
CA ARG A 51 -8.42 -3.36 4.43
C ARG A 51 -7.77 -3.04 3.08
N ALA A 52 -6.70 -3.75 2.74
CA ALA A 52 -6.05 -3.62 1.44
C ALA A 52 -6.98 -4.09 0.31
N LEU A 53 -7.64 -5.24 0.46
CA LEU A 53 -8.53 -5.80 -0.55
C LEU A 53 -9.66 -4.85 -0.96
N SER A 54 -10.29 -4.16 0.01
CA SER A 54 -11.37 -3.21 -0.29
C SER A 54 -10.89 -1.96 -1.02
N ALA A 55 -9.67 -1.50 -0.72
CA ALA A 55 -9.06 -0.34 -1.37
C ALA A 55 -8.57 -0.67 -2.79
N VAL A 56 -7.97 -1.85 -2.99
CA VAL A 56 -7.43 -2.26 -4.29
C VAL A 56 -8.54 -2.43 -5.33
N ARG A 57 -9.73 -2.91 -4.95
CA ARG A 57 -10.85 -3.07 -5.89
C ARG A 57 -11.27 -1.78 -6.60
N LYS A 58 -10.92 -0.62 -6.04
CA LYS A 58 -11.23 0.71 -6.61
C LYS A 58 -10.01 1.40 -7.19
N ALA A 59 -8.84 0.75 -7.20
CA ALA A 59 -7.59 1.33 -7.64
C ALA A 59 -7.27 0.92 -9.08
N ASP A 60 -6.74 1.86 -9.85
CA ASP A 60 -6.21 1.59 -11.19
C ASP A 60 -4.82 0.96 -11.11
N ILE A 61 -4.05 1.32 -10.08
CA ILE A 61 -2.69 0.82 -9.86
C ILE A 61 -2.51 0.37 -8.42
N LEU A 62 -1.91 -0.81 -8.26
CA LEU A 62 -1.47 -1.33 -6.98
C LEU A 62 0.06 -1.37 -6.90
N PHE A 63 0.63 -0.68 -5.92
CA PHE A 63 2.03 -0.80 -5.57
C PHE A 63 2.16 -1.69 -4.33
N LEU A 64 2.76 -2.87 -4.49
CA LEU A 64 2.95 -3.86 -3.42
C LEU A 64 4.43 -4.02 -3.08
N GLN A 65 4.80 -3.67 -1.86
CA GLN A 65 6.14 -3.92 -1.37
C GLN A 65 6.28 -5.38 -0.89
N LYS A 66 6.98 -6.20 -1.68
CA LYS A 66 7.19 -7.64 -1.43
C LYS A 66 7.73 -7.89 -0.02
N ARG A 67 7.21 -8.97 0.60
CA ARG A 67 7.33 -9.45 2.01
C ARG A 67 6.17 -9.10 2.95
N LEU A 68 5.25 -8.23 2.55
CA LEU A 68 4.23 -7.71 3.48
C LEU A 68 2.85 -8.35 3.37
N PHE A 69 2.60 -9.11 2.31
CA PHE A 69 1.30 -9.73 2.07
C PHE A 69 1.46 -11.24 1.91
N PRO A 70 0.64 -12.03 2.62
CA PRO A 70 0.57 -13.47 2.38
C PRO A 70 0.31 -13.74 0.90
N GLY A 71 0.99 -14.73 0.31
CA GLY A 71 0.79 -15.09 -1.09
C GLY A 71 -0.68 -15.38 -1.43
N VAL A 72 -1.45 -15.88 -0.45
CA VAL A 72 -2.90 -16.07 -0.56
C VAL A 72 -3.64 -14.76 -0.84
N CYS A 73 -3.29 -13.66 -0.17
CA CYS A 73 -3.92 -12.35 -0.40
C CYS A 73 -3.54 -11.78 -1.77
N ILE A 74 -2.34 -12.05 -2.27
CA ILE A 74 -1.93 -11.66 -3.63
C ILE A 74 -2.77 -12.42 -4.68
N ARG A 75 -3.04 -13.72 -4.46
CA ARG A 75 -3.94 -14.50 -5.33
C ARG A 75 -5.36 -13.93 -5.36
N LEU A 76 -5.88 -13.50 -4.21
CA LEU A 76 -7.21 -12.87 -4.13
C LEU A 76 -7.29 -11.49 -4.81
N LEU A 77 -6.15 -10.86 -5.10
CA LEU A 77 -6.08 -9.59 -5.84
C LEU A 77 -5.98 -9.79 -7.35
N SER A 78 -5.68 -11.02 -7.80
CA SER A 78 -5.49 -11.38 -9.22
C SER A 78 -6.63 -12.23 -9.79
N ALA A 79 -7.61 -12.58 -8.96
CA ALA A 79 -8.84 -13.29 -9.32
C ALA A 79 -10.03 -12.33 -9.29
#